data_AF-A0AAJ2KDI7-F1
#
_entry.id   AF-A0AAJ2KDI7-F1
#
_cell.length_a   1.000
_cell.length_b   1.000
_cell.length_c   1.000
_cell.angle_alpha   90.00
_cell.angle_beta   90.00
_cell.angle_gamma   90.00
#
_symmetry.space_group_name_H-M   'P 1'
#
loop_
_entity.id
_entity.type
_entity.pdbx_description
1 polymer ?
#
loop_
_entity_poly.entity_id
_entity_poly.type
_entity_poly.pdbx_seq_one_letter_code
_entity_poly.pdbx_strand_id
1 'polypeptide(L)'
;MSREKLDSQFGKENVLRERYLRGADGKIVKGPDGTARRVDFVVKRKDGSWSPVKVTSKTADKTSQITKESEIRQMGGTFVRDPETKQLVELSDISRIVRVK
;
A
#
# COMPACT_ATOMS: atom_id res chain seq x y z
N MET A 1 8.88 -13.11 -2.29
CA MET A 1 7.94 -12.68 -1.24
C MET A 1 6.54 -12.82 -1.79
N SER A 2 5.86 -13.91 -1.45
CA SER A 2 4.43 -14.12 -1.70
C SER A 2 3.63 -13.57 -0.52
N ARG A 3 2.30 -13.56 -0.64
CA ARG A 3 1.41 -13.31 0.50
C ARG A 3 1.78 -14.18 1.69
N GLU A 4 1.95 -15.48 1.50
CA GLU A 4 2.28 -16.43 2.58
C GLU A 4 3.55 -16.04 3.35
N LYS A 5 4.56 -15.51 2.64
CA LYS A 5 5.80 -15.04 3.28
C LYS A 5 5.56 -13.76 4.09
N LEU A 6 4.69 -12.86 3.63
CA LEU A 6 4.30 -11.69 4.42
C LEU A 6 3.47 -12.12 5.64
N ASP A 7 2.48 -12.98 5.45
CA ASP A 7 1.64 -13.52 6.51
C ASP A 7 2.48 -14.24 7.58
N SER A 8 3.49 -15.02 7.18
CA SER A 8 4.42 -15.69 8.10
C SER A 8 5.35 -14.72 8.84
N GLN A 9 5.72 -13.60 8.23
CA GLN A 9 6.64 -12.63 8.82
C GLN A 9 5.94 -11.63 9.74
N PHE A 10 4.71 -11.22 9.39
CA PHE A 10 3.99 -10.15 10.08
C PHE A 10 2.76 -10.63 10.85
N GLY A 11 2.23 -11.83 10.56
CA GLY A 11 0.91 -12.27 11.02
C GLY A 11 -0.17 -11.90 10.00
N LYS A 12 -1.19 -12.76 9.82
CA LYS A 12 -2.23 -12.58 8.79
C LYS A 12 -3.05 -11.32 9.00
N GLU A 13 -3.34 -10.99 10.25
CA GLU A 13 -4.06 -9.81 10.70
C GLU A 13 -3.29 -8.50 10.46
N ASN A 14 -1.96 -8.59 10.29
CA ASN A 14 -1.08 -7.45 10.05
C ASN A 14 -0.75 -7.28 8.56
N VAL A 15 -1.45 -7.97 7.65
CA VAL A 15 -1.24 -7.90 6.20
C VAL A 15 -2.55 -7.60 5.48
N LEU A 16 -2.67 -6.38 4.95
CA LEU A 16 -3.80 -5.98 4.11
C LEU A 16 -3.43 -6.16 2.64
N ARG A 17 -4.14 -7.04 1.92
CA ARG A 17 -4.00 -7.20 0.47
C ARG A 17 -4.75 -6.12 -0.30
N GLU A 18 -4.20 -5.64 -1.40
CA GLU A 18 -4.90 -4.90 -2.46
C GLU A 18 -5.78 -3.74 -1.96
N ARG A 19 -5.17 -2.59 -1.67
CA ARG A 19 -5.89 -1.44 -1.12
C ARG A 19 -5.74 -0.18 -1.95
N TYR A 20 -6.86 0.51 -2.17
CA TYR A 20 -6.84 1.84 -2.74
C TYR A 20 -6.38 2.85 -1.70
N LEU A 21 -5.55 3.78 -2.15
CA LEU A 21 -5.22 4.98 -1.38
C LEU A 21 -6.46 5.83 -1.20
N ARG A 22 -6.66 6.29 0.03
CA ARG A 22 -7.82 7.05 0.48
C ARG A 22 -7.39 8.28 1.24
N GLY A 23 -8.27 9.28 1.24
CA GLY A 23 -8.14 10.46 2.08
C GLY A 23 -8.56 10.19 3.51
N ALA A 24 -8.36 11.18 4.37
CA ALA A 24 -8.84 11.17 5.76
C ALA A 24 -10.38 11.06 5.85
N ASP A 25 -11.10 11.50 4.81
CA ASP A 25 -12.55 11.34 4.67
C ASP A 25 -12.95 9.90 4.24
N GLY A 26 -11.97 9.05 4.00
CA GLY A 26 -12.15 7.67 3.57
C GLY A 26 -12.56 7.49 2.11
N LYS A 27 -12.61 8.55 1.29
CA LYS A 27 -12.85 8.43 -0.16
C LYS A 27 -11.56 8.08 -0.89
N ILE A 28 -11.67 7.47 -2.06
CA ILE A 28 -10.51 7.14 -2.89
C ILE A 28 -9.94 8.43 -3.47
N VAL A 29 -8.63 8.64 -3.30
CA VAL A 29 -7.92 9.76 -3.92
C VAL A 29 -7.39 9.32 -5.29
N LYS A 30 -7.59 10.19 -6.27
CA LYS A 30 -7.14 10.00 -7.65
C LYS A 30 -5.97 10.95 -7.92
N GLY A 31 -5.05 10.52 -8.77
CA GLY A 31 -3.94 11.35 -9.21
C GLY A 31 -4.37 12.38 -10.25
N PRO A 32 -3.41 13.19 -10.75
CA PRO A 32 -3.67 14.19 -11.78
C PRO A 32 -4.25 13.59 -13.07
N ASP A 33 -3.94 12.33 -13.37
CA ASP A 33 -4.47 11.58 -14.51
C ASP A 33 -5.93 11.12 -14.33
N GLY A 34 -6.59 11.47 -13.22
CA GLY A 34 -7.99 11.12 -12.93
C GLY A 34 -8.20 9.67 -12.48
N THR A 35 -7.13 8.91 -12.25
CA THR A 35 -7.21 7.50 -11.88
C THR A 35 -6.62 7.22 -10.49
N ALA A 36 -7.05 6.11 -9.89
CA ALA A 36 -6.66 5.73 -8.54
C ALA A 36 -5.46 4.77 -8.51
N ARG A 37 -4.84 4.61 -7.33
CA ARG A 37 -3.75 3.64 -7.09
C ARG A 37 -4.17 2.59 -6.08
N ARG A 38 -4.06 1.32 -6.47
CA ARG A 38 -4.23 0.15 -5.59
C ARG A 38 -2.87 -0.46 -5.21
N VAL A 39 -2.42 -0.28 -3.98
CA VAL A 39 -1.19 -0.92 -3.46
C VAL A 39 -1.38 -2.43 -3.31
N ASP A 40 -0.31 -3.21 -3.49
CA ASP A 40 -0.41 -4.68 -3.51
C ASP A 40 -0.63 -5.24 -2.11
N PHE A 41 0.18 -4.76 -1.16
CA PHE A 41 0.09 -5.13 0.25
C PHE A 41 0.35 -3.91 1.12
N VAL A 42 -0.21 -3.92 2.33
CA VAL A 42 0.14 -3.03 3.43
C VAL A 42 0.42 -3.90 4.64
N VAL A 43 1.57 -3.70 5.28
CA VAL A 43 1.99 -4.47 6.44
C VAL A 43 2.08 -3.60 7.67
N LYS A 44 1.63 -4.10 8.82
CA LYS A 44 1.86 -3.46 10.12
C LYS A 44 3.25 -3.82 10.63
N ARG A 45 4.09 -2.82 10.85
CA ARG A 45 5.43 -2.97 11.42
C ARG A 45 5.36 -3.15 12.94
N LYS A 46 6.47 -3.56 13.56
CA LYS A 46 6.56 -3.80 15.00
C LYS A 46 6.33 -2.54 15.84
N ASP A 47 6.63 -1.37 15.30
CA ASP A 47 6.36 -0.05 15.90
C ASP A 47 4.89 0.39 15.76
N GLY A 48 4.04 -0.44 15.13
CA GLY A 48 2.63 -0.16 14.89
C GLY A 48 2.35 0.61 13.60
N SER A 49 3.38 1.09 12.88
CA SER A 49 3.19 1.84 11.64
C SER A 49 2.73 0.92 10.51
N TRP A 50 1.87 1.41 9.62
CA TRP A 50 1.45 0.67 8.43
C TRP A 50 2.24 1.13 7.22
N SER A 51 2.74 0.19 6.42
CA SER A 51 3.57 0.52 5.27
C SER A 51 3.27 -0.33 4.06
N PRO A 52 3.12 0.30 2.87
CA PRO A 52 2.82 -0.40 1.66
C PRO A 52 4.04 -1.14 1.10
N VAL A 53 3.79 -2.28 0.46
CA VAL A 53 4.80 -3.14 -0.17
C VAL A 53 4.34 -3.48 -1.58
N LYS A 54 5.21 -3.20 -2.56
CA LYS A 54 5.03 -3.59 -3.96
C LYS A 54 5.84 -4.84 -4.23
N VAL A 55 5.18 -5.95 -4.51
CA VAL A 55 5.86 -7.21 -4.84
C VAL A 55 5.98 -7.33 -6.36
N THR A 56 7.16 -7.63 -6.87
CA THR A 56 7.34 -7.76 -8.32
C THR A 56 8.50 -8.68 -8.71
N SER A 57 8.62 -9.01 -10.01
CA SER A 57 9.73 -9.81 -10.55
C SER A 57 11.04 -9.01 -10.54
N LYS A 58 12.17 -9.70 -10.69
CA LYS A 58 13.52 -9.08 -10.60
C LYS A 58 13.77 -7.88 -11.51
N THR A 59 13.19 -7.87 -12.70
CA THR A 59 13.54 -6.90 -13.75
C THR A 59 12.37 -6.00 -14.13
N ALA A 60 11.19 -6.20 -13.54
CA ALA A 60 10.04 -5.36 -13.83
C ALA A 60 10.29 -3.92 -13.36
N ASP A 61 10.14 -2.98 -14.28
CA ASP A 61 10.10 -1.56 -13.96
C ASP A 61 8.80 -1.24 -13.20
N LYS A 62 8.94 -0.42 -12.15
CA LYS A 62 7.86 0.04 -11.27
C LYS A 62 7.90 1.55 -11.04
N THR A 63 8.74 2.27 -11.77
CA THR A 63 8.90 3.73 -11.65
C THR A 63 7.56 4.43 -11.75
N SER A 64 6.78 4.18 -12.82
CA SER A 64 5.46 4.81 -13.01
C SER A 64 4.47 4.52 -11.87
N GLN A 65 4.53 3.33 -11.27
CA GLN A 65 3.65 2.97 -10.16
C GLN A 65 4.03 3.70 -8.87
N ILE A 66 5.32 3.89 -8.61
CA ILE A 66 5.83 4.63 -7.45
C ILE A 66 5.61 6.13 -7.62
N THR A 67 5.84 6.68 -8.81
CA THR A 67 5.57 8.09 -9.12
C THR A 67 4.11 8.42 -8.88
N LYS A 68 3.19 7.62 -9.44
CA LYS A 68 1.76 7.81 -9.26
C LYS A 68 1.31 7.69 -7.81
N GLU A 69 1.92 6.79 -7.06
CA GLU A 69 1.68 6.67 -5.63
C GLU A 69 2.12 7.95 -4.91
N SER A 70 3.32 8.46 -5.18
CA SER A 70 3.81 9.73 -4.62
C SER A 70 2.87 10.91 -4.93
N GLU A 71 2.41 11.04 -6.17
CA GLU A 71 1.45 12.09 -6.58
C GLU A 71 0.15 12.00 -5.77
N ILE A 72 -0.44 10.81 -5.66
CA ILE A 72 -1.67 10.60 -4.88
C ILE A 72 -1.43 10.87 -3.40
N ARG A 73 -0.25 10.53 -2.85
CA ARG A 73 0.12 10.84 -1.46
C ARG A 73 0.17 12.36 -1.22
N GLN A 74 0.73 13.13 -2.16
CA GLN A 74 0.77 14.60 -2.11
C GLN A 74 -0.64 15.22 -2.18
N MET A 75 -1.58 14.55 -2.83
CA MET A 75 -3.00 14.94 -2.89
C MET A 75 -3.81 14.46 -1.66
N GLY A 76 -3.16 13.98 -0.61
CA GLY A 76 -3.82 13.53 0.63
C GLY A 76 -4.31 12.10 0.61
N GLY A 77 -3.90 11.27 -0.36
CA GLY A 77 -4.18 9.83 -0.41
C GLY A 77 -3.37 9.04 0.63
N THR A 78 -3.48 9.42 1.90
CA THR A 78 -2.55 8.96 2.94
C THR A 78 -2.99 7.71 3.71
N PHE A 79 -4.20 7.22 3.44
CA PHE A 79 -4.83 6.12 4.18
C PHE A 79 -5.14 4.92 3.30
N VAL A 80 -5.35 3.77 3.92
CA VAL A 80 -6.09 2.65 3.34
C VAL A 80 -7.19 2.20 4.29
N ARG A 81 -8.19 1.49 3.77
CA ARG A 81 -9.26 0.92 4.60
C ARG A 81 -8.93 -0.51 5.01
N ASP A 82 -8.95 -0.79 6.30
CA ASP A 82 -8.92 -2.14 6.82
C ASP A 82 -10.19 -2.90 6.38
N PRO A 83 -10.08 -4.09 5.75
CA PRO A 83 -11.23 -4.83 5.23
C PRO A 83 -12.12 -5.41 6.33
N GLU A 84 -11.57 -5.72 7.51
CA GLU A 84 -12.26 -6.38 8.60
C GLU A 84 -12.93 -5.32 9.47
N THR A 85 -12.16 -4.36 9.97
CA THR A 85 -12.64 -3.34 10.90
C THR A 85 -13.32 -2.15 10.21
N LYS A 86 -13.13 -2.00 8.88
CA LYS A 86 -13.57 -0.84 8.07
C LYS A 86 -12.93 0.49 8.46
N GLN A 87 -12.01 0.49 9.41
CA GLN A 87 -11.29 1.68 9.84
C GLN A 87 -10.28 2.14 8.79
N LEU A 88 -9.94 3.42 8.82
CA LEU A 88 -8.84 3.96 8.02
C LEU A 88 -7.54 3.80 8.81
N VAL A 89 -6.54 3.22 8.16
CA VAL A 89 -5.18 3.15 8.70
C VAL A 89 -4.29 4.06 7.87
N GLU A 90 -3.56 4.94 8.57
CA GLU A 90 -2.60 5.85 7.94
C GLU A 90 -1.34 5.09 7.54
N LEU A 91 -0.81 5.38 6.36
CA LEU A 91 0.45 4.81 5.92
C LEU A 91 1.61 5.76 6.24
N SER A 92 2.72 5.21 6.69
CA SER A 92 3.93 5.99 7.01
C SER A 92 4.70 6.47 5.79
N ASP A 93 4.74 5.67 4.71
CA ASP A 93 5.65 5.84 3.58
C ASP A 93 5.02 5.44 2.24
N ILE A 94 5.71 5.73 1.14
CA ILE A 94 5.44 5.13 -0.18
C ILE A 94 5.88 3.66 -0.24
N SER A 95 5.35 2.91 -1.21
CA SER A 95 5.60 1.47 -1.37
C SER A 95 7.08 1.11 -1.44
N ARG A 96 7.52 0.22 -0.53
CA ARG A 96 8.81 -0.46 -0.68
C ARG A 96 8.70 -1.52 -1.78
N ILE A 97 9.56 -1.44 -2.79
CA ILE A 97 9.64 -2.47 -3.84
C ILE A 97 10.38 -3.69 -3.28
N VAL A 98 9.75 -4.85 -3.37
CA VAL A 98 10.32 -6.15 -3.00
C VAL A 98 10.36 -7.02 -4.25
N ARG A 99 11.57 -7.33 -4.71
CA ARG A 99 11.78 -8.15 -5.90
C ARG A 99 11.91 -9.62 -5.55
N VAL A 100 11.19 -10.46 -6.28
CA VAL A 100 11.13 -11.90 -6.04
C VAL A 100 11.83 -12.64 -7.19
N LYS A 101 12.55 -13.71 -6.81
CA LYS A 101 13.22 -14.64 -7.73
C LYS A 101 12.21 -15.49 -8.47
#